data_AF-A0A818C8P3-F1
#
_entry.id   AF-A0A818C8P3-F1
#
_cell.length_a   1.000
_cell.length_b   1.000
_cell.length_c   1.000
_cell.angle_alpha   90.00
_cell.angle_beta   90.00
_cell.angle_gamma   90.00
#
_symmetry.space_group_name_H-M   'P 1'
#
loop_
_entity.id
_entity.type
_entity.pdbx_description
1 polymer ?
#
loop_
_entity_poly.entity_id
_entity_poly.type
_entity_poly.pdbx_seq_one_letter_code
_entity_poly.pdbx_strand_id
1 'polypeptide(L)'
;MQLRRDRLTYFSFIIIFCIIFLFYQYQYASNDSSRIVPFISTIIKNEKFKILPNEYSTIWFKENCFQIKSSHKFAVDNIPNYLNKARLSTNQICQDFVKKFDALFRLEEIHGSLKLSPIYLKKIKQYFNNNDALIEQIKNQRIIKIYNRHTHEEMLYNYMRSQRPQTKSEQSAES
;
A
#
# COMPACT_ATOMS: atom_id res chain seq x y z
N MET A 1 -8.59 9.34 -65.30
CA MET A 1 -9.13 8.20 -64.51
C MET A 1 -8.04 7.50 -63.67
N GLN A 2 -6.78 7.42 -64.14
CA GLN A 2 -5.65 6.79 -63.43
C GLN A 2 -5.36 7.38 -62.03
N LEU A 3 -5.30 8.71 -61.89
CA LEU A 3 -5.01 9.40 -60.62
C LEU A 3 -5.97 9.07 -59.46
N ARG A 4 -7.21 8.65 -59.75
CA ARG A 4 -8.17 8.21 -58.72
C ARG A 4 -7.88 6.80 -58.22
N ARG A 5 -7.38 5.93 -59.10
CA ARG A 5 -7.03 4.54 -58.80
C ARG A 5 -5.81 4.47 -57.88
N ASP A 6 -4.81 5.31 -58.14
CA ASP A 6 -3.57 5.33 -57.36
C ASP A 6 -3.80 5.80 -55.91
N ARG A 7 -4.67 6.80 -55.72
CA ARG A 7 -5.06 7.26 -54.37
C ARG A 7 -5.77 6.17 -53.57
N LEU A 8 -6.70 5.44 -54.20
CA LEU A 8 -7.42 4.33 -53.54
C LEU A 8 -6.45 3.23 -53.10
N THR A 9 -5.46 2.89 -53.92
CA THR A 9 -4.46 1.88 -53.54
C THR A 9 -3.60 2.34 -52.35
N TYR A 10 -3.18 3.61 -52.33
CA TYR A 10 -2.39 4.16 -51.24
C TYR A 10 -3.17 4.17 -49.91
N PHE A 11 -4.45 4.57 -49.92
CA PHE A 11 -5.30 4.52 -48.73
C PHE A 11 -5.51 3.09 -48.22
N SER A 12 -5.67 2.10 -49.10
CA SER A 12 -5.76 0.70 -48.65
C SER A 12 -4.49 0.19 -47.97
N PHE A 13 -3.31 0.59 -48.43
CA PHE A 13 -2.04 0.22 -47.78
C PHE A 13 -1.92 0.81 -46.37
N ILE A 14 -2.31 2.07 -46.17
CA ILE A 14 -2.29 2.71 -44.86
C ILE A 14 -3.22 1.98 -43.88
N ILE A 15 -4.44 1.65 -44.31
CA ILE A 15 -5.40 0.95 -43.45
C ILE A 15 -4.88 -0.43 -43.05
N ILE A 16 -4.32 -1.20 -43.99
CA ILE A 16 -3.72 -2.51 -43.71
C ILE A 16 -2.55 -2.37 -42.72
N PHE A 17 -1.68 -1.38 -42.91
CA PHE A 17 -0.57 -1.12 -42.02
C PHE A 17 -1.03 -0.77 -40.60
N CYS A 18 -2.06 0.09 -40.46
CA CYS A 18 -2.66 0.42 -39.17
C CYS A 18 -3.25 -0.81 -38.45
N ILE A 19 -3.92 -1.71 -39.19
CA ILE A 19 -4.49 -2.94 -38.62
C ILE A 19 -3.37 -3.87 -38.12
N ILE A 20 -2.31 -4.06 -38.91
CA ILE A 20 -1.15 -4.88 -38.51
C ILE A 20 -0.47 -4.29 -37.28
N PHE A 21 -0.28 -2.97 -37.25
CA PHE A 21 0.32 -2.28 -36.11
C PHE A 21 -0.51 -2.42 -34.84
N LEU A 22 -1.83 -2.23 -34.92
CA LEU A 22 -2.74 -2.43 -33.78
C LEU A 22 -2.75 -3.88 -33.30
N PHE A 23 -2.71 -4.85 -34.22
CA PHE A 23 -2.61 -6.27 -33.87
C PHE A 23 -1.29 -6.59 -33.15
N TYR A 24 -0.18 -6.00 -33.60
CA TYR A 24 1.12 -6.17 -32.94
C TYR A 24 1.13 -5.57 -31.53
N GLN A 25 0.58 -4.37 -31.35
CA GLN A 25 0.43 -3.74 -30.04
C GLN A 25 -0.46 -4.57 -29.10
N TYR A 26 -1.56 -5.13 -29.62
CA TYR A 26 -2.44 -6.01 -28.84
C TYR A 26 -1.72 -7.28 -28.37
N GLN A 27 -0.96 -7.94 -29.26
CA GLN A 27 -0.16 -9.13 -28.91
C GLN A 27 0.96 -8.80 -27.92
N TYR A 28 1.57 -7.62 -28.02
CA TYR A 28 2.58 -7.18 -27.08
C TYR A 28 1.98 -6.93 -25.68
N ALA A 29 0.84 -6.23 -25.61
CA ALA A 29 0.15 -5.95 -24.36
C ALA A 29 -0.42 -7.22 -23.69
N SER A 30 -0.95 -8.17 -24.47
CA SER A 30 -1.45 -9.44 -23.93
C SER A 30 -0.32 -10.33 -23.38
N ASN A 31 0.86 -10.32 -24.00
CA ASN A 31 2.03 -11.03 -23.52
C ASN A 31 2.70 -10.37 -22.30
N ASP A 32 2.49 -9.08 -22.05
CA ASP A 32 3.02 -8.46 -20.83
C ASP A 32 2.25 -8.90 -19.58
N SER A 33 0.96 -9.27 -19.74
CA SER A 33 0.15 -9.83 -18.65
C SER A 33 0.65 -11.21 -18.20
N SER A 34 1.33 -11.97 -19.06
CA SER A 34 1.92 -13.26 -18.73
C SER A 34 3.35 -13.17 -18.18
N ARG A 35 3.92 -11.96 -18.01
CA ARG A 35 5.19 -11.76 -17.27
C ARG A 35 5.00 -11.51 -15.78
N ILE A 36 3.79 -11.16 -15.34
CA ILE A 36 3.46 -10.98 -13.92
C ILE A 36 3.04 -12.32 -13.25
N VAL A 37 2.50 -13.26 -14.02
CA VAL A 37 1.98 -14.56 -13.51
C VAL A 37 3.04 -15.67 -13.26
N PRO A 38 4.22 -15.75 -13.91
CA PRO A 38 5.19 -16.82 -13.65
C PRO A 38 5.98 -16.58 -12.36
N PHE A 39 5.95 -15.35 -11.82
CA PHE A 39 6.60 -15.03 -10.55
C PHE A 39 5.88 -15.68 -9.36
N ILE A 40 4.54 -15.66 -9.35
CA ILE A 40 3.75 -16.28 -8.27
C ILE A 40 3.96 -17.79 -8.28
N SER A 41 3.97 -18.45 -9.43
CA SER A 41 4.19 -19.90 -9.51
C SER A 41 5.61 -20.32 -9.10
N THR A 42 6.60 -19.45 -9.28
CA THR A 42 7.99 -19.69 -8.85
C THR A 42 8.17 -19.47 -7.33
N ILE A 43 7.44 -18.52 -6.73
CA ILE A 43 7.38 -18.38 -5.26
C ILE A 43 6.67 -19.58 -4.60
N ILE A 44 5.57 -20.06 -5.20
CA ILE A 44 4.79 -21.19 -4.65
C ILE A 44 5.61 -22.50 -4.61
N LYS A 45 6.53 -22.70 -5.55
CA LYS A 45 7.42 -23.88 -5.57
C LYS A 45 8.61 -23.80 -4.62
N ASN A 46 8.88 -22.64 -4.02
CA ASN A 46 9.88 -22.55 -2.95
C ASN A 46 9.26 -23.07 -1.65
N GLU A 47 9.74 -24.21 -1.13
CA GLU A 47 9.32 -24.76 0.17
C GLU A 47 9.39 -23.73 1.32
N LYS A 48 10.23 -22.70 1.18
CA LYS A 48 10.34 -21.58 2.11
C LYS A 48 9.06 -20.76 2.27
N PHE A 49 8.14 -20.83 1.30
CA PHE A 49 6.84 -20.14 1.33
C PHE A 49 5.67 -21.11 1.39
N LYS A 50 5.81 -22.26 2.08
CA LYS A 50 4.66 -23.09 2.45
C LYS A 50 3.60 -22.17 3.08
N ILE A 51 2.45 -22.07 2.42
CA ILE A 51 1.29 -21.32 2.88
C ILE A 51 1.00 -21.86 4.28
N LEU A 52 0.94 -20.96 5.27
CA LEU A 52 0.61 -21.36 6.64
C LEU A 52 -0.68 -22.19 6.56
N PRO A 53 -0.75 -23.36 7.22
CA PRO A 53 -1.96 -24.17 7.18
C PRO A 53 -3.15 -23.28 7.54
N ASN A 54 -4.28 -23.51 6.87
CA ASN A 54 -5.53 -22.73 6.98
C ASN A 54 -6.15 -22.74 8.40
N GLU A 55 -5.40 -23.23 9.37
CA GLU A 55 -5.71 -23.46 10.77
C GLU A 55 -5.55 -22.20 11.62
N TYR A 56 -4.72 -21.23 11.19
CA TYR A 56 -4.48 -20.00 11.96
C TYR A 56 -5.40 -18.87 11.53
N SER A 57 -6.36 -18.54 12.39
CA SER A 57 -7.26 -17.39 12.18
C SER A 57 -6.56 -16.05 12.49
N THR A 58 -7.13 -14.95 11.98
CA THR A 58 -6.72 -13.58 12.36
C THR A 58 -6.76 -13.37 13.88
N ILE A 59 -7.71 -14.02 14.57
CA ILE A 59 -7.84 -13.97 16.03
C ILE A 59 -6.64 -14.64 16.69
N TRP A 60 -6.24 -15.81 16.18
CA TRP A 60 -5.09 -16.54 16.70
C TRP A 60 -3.80 -15.71 16.63
N PHE A 61 -3.54 -15.03 15.50
CA PHE A 61 -2.36 -14.15 15.35
C PHE A 61 -2.41 -12.95 16.29
N LYS A 62 -3.57 -12.33 16.47
CA LYS A 62 -3.73 -11.23 17.43
C LYS A 62 -3.29 -11.64 18.83
N GLU A 63 -3.78 -12.77 19.30
CA GLU A 63 -3.58 -13.20 20.68
C GLU A 63 -2.19 -13.78 20.89
N ASN A 64 -1.70 -14.63 19.97
CA ASN A 64 -0.47 -15.40 20.14
C ASN A 64 0.79 -14.69 19.63
N CYS A 65 0.68 -13.87 18.58
CA CYS A 65 1.84 -13.19 18.00
C CYS A 65 1.94 -11.73 18.43
N PHE A 66 0.81 -11.01 18.45
CA PHE A 66 0.81 -9.57 18.70
C PHE A 66 0.43 -9.19 20.13
N GLN A 67 0.02 -10.17 20.95
CA GLN A 67 -0.45 -9.98 22.33
C GLN A 67 -1.54 -8.89 22.40
N ILE A 68 -2.47 -8.94 21.44
CA ILE A 68 -3.63 -8.06 21.34
C ILE A 68 -4.85 -8.91 21.71
N LYS A 69 -5.67 -8.41 22.63
CA LYS A 69 -6.97 -9.04 22.93
C LYS A 69 -7.82 -9.07 21.65
N SER A 70 -8.48 -10.18 21.36
CA SER A 70 -9.35 -10.35 20.18
C SER A 70 -10.35 -9.20 19.96
N SER A 71 -10.87 -8.61 21.04
CA SER A 71 -11.78 -7.46 21.03
C SER A 71 -11.18 -6.16 20.49
N HIS A 72 -9.86 -6.01 20.49
CA HIS A 72 -9.20 -4.78 20.03
C HIS A 72 -9.01 -4.80 18.51
N LYS A 73 -9.28 -3.65 17.89
CA LYS A 73 -9.04 -3.44 16.46
C LYS A 73 -7.54 -3.25 16.21
N PHE A 74 -7.05 -3.75 15.09
CA PHE A 74 -5.70 -3.43 14.63
C PHE A 74 -5.62 -1.95 14.28
N ALA A 75 -4.63 -1.27 14.83
CA ALA A 75 -4.34 0.10 14.48
C ALA A 75 -3.04 0.12 13.66
N VAL A 76 -3.09 0.70 12.47
CA VAL A 76 -1.96 0.69 11.50
C VAL A 76 -0.73 1.38 12.08
N ASP A 77 -0.93 2.39 12.92
CA ASP A 77 0.12 3.13 13.61
C ASP A 77 0.89 2.30 14.65
N ASN A 78 0.37 1.13 15.04
CA ASN A 78 1.00 0.22 15.99
C ASN A 78 1.65 -1.01 15.32
N ILE A 79 1.68 -1.09 13.98
CA ILE A 79 2.35 -2.17 13.25
C ILE A 79 3.80 -2.40 13.72
N PRO A 80 4.64 -1.36 13.94
CA PRO A 80 6.02 -1.58 14.40
C PRO A 80 6.07 -2.34 15.74
N ASN A 81 5.19 -1.97 16.67
CA ASN A 81 5.06 -2.63 17.97
C ASN A 81 4.55 -4.07 17.83
N TYR A 82 3.55 -4.31 16.99
CA TYR A 82 3.02 -5.65 16.75
C TYR A 82 4.10 -6.59 16.18
N LEU A 83 4.85 -6.12 15.18
CA LEU A 83 5.97 -6.89 14.64
C LEU A 83 7.04 -7.14 15.68
N ASN A 84 7.38 -6.14 16.50
CA ASN A 84 8.35 -6.33 17.59
C ASN A 84 7.89 -7.40 18.60
N LYS A 85 6.62 -7.38 19.02
CA LYS A 85 6.06 -8.43 19.88
C LYS A 85 6.11 -9.81 19.24
N ALA A 86 5.82 -9.89 17.94
CA ALA A 86 5.91 -11.16 17.22
C ALA A 86 7.35 -11.65 17.09
N ARG A 87 8.35 -10.75 16.93
CA ARG A 87 9.78 -11.10 16.97
C ARG A 87 10.21 -11.67 18.31
N LEU A 88 9.68 -11.10 19.39
CA LEU A 88 9.98 -11.51 20.77
C LEU A 88 9.11 -12.68 21.25
N SER A 89 8.16 -13.16 20.44
CA SER A 89 7.30 -14.28 20.80
C SER A 89 8.11 -15.58 20.88
N THR A 90 7.79 -16.44 21.84
CA THR A 90 8.34 -17.79 21.95
C THR A 90 7.70 -18.78 20.96
N ASN A 91 6.61 -18.38 20.30
CA ASN A 91 5.91 -19.21 19.34
C ASN A 91 6.64 -19.19 17.99
N GLN A 92 7.08 -20.37 17.53
CA GLN A 92 7.82 -20.53 16.28
C GLN A 92 7.06 -20.00 15.06
N ILE A 93 5.74 -20.13 15.01
CA ILE A 93 4.91 -19.66 13.90
C ILE A 93 4.96 -18.13 13.79
N CYS A 94 4.97 -17.43 14.93
CA CYS A 94 5.09 -15.98 14.97
C CYS A 94 6.47 -15.52 14.49
N GLN A 95 7.53 -16.22 14.91
CA GLN A 95 8.88 -15.93 14.46
C GLN A 95 9.05 -16.20 12.96
N ASP A 96 8.52 -17.31 12.46
CA ASP A 96 8.56 -17.65 11.03
C ASP A 96 7.76 -16.65 10.20
N PHE A 97 6.61 -16.20 10.70
CA PHE A 97 5.83 -15.12 10.09
C PHE A 97 6.66 -13.84 9.98
N VAL A 98 7.29 -13.39 11.06
CA VAL A 98 8.11 -12.18 11.02
C VAL A 98 9.34 -12.36 10.13
N LYS A 99 9.98 -13.54 10.14
CA LYS A 99 11.11 -13.83 9.26
C LYS A 99 10.72 -13.72 7.78
N LYS A 100 9.55 -14.24 7.41
CA LYS A 100 9.01 -14.10 6.05
C LYS A 100 8.67 -12.64 5.73
N PHE A 101 8.09 -11.91 6.68
CA PHE A 101 7.80 -10.49 6.53
C PHE A 101 9.08 -9.67 6.33
N ASP A 102 10.09 -9.82 7.20
CA ASP A 102 11.35 -9.08 7.17
C ASP A 102 12.23 -9.43 5.95
N ALA A 103 12.03 -10.61 5.34
CA ALA A 103 12.65 -10.99 4.08
C ALA A 103 12.08 -10.21 2.88
N LEU A 104 10.80 -9.83 2.93
CA LEU A 104 10.12 -9.11 1.85
C LEU A 104 10.09 -7.60 2.10
N PHE A 105 9.98 -7.19 3.36
CA PHE A 105 9.75 -5.80 3.74
C PHE A 105 10.78 -5.34 4.77
N ARG A 106 11.11 -4.06 4.74
CA ARG A 106 11.83 -3.37 5.81
C ARG A 106 10.93 -2.27 6.33
N LEU A 107 10.58 -2.34 7.61
CA LEU A 107 9.80 -1.31 8.27
C LEU A 107 10.71 -0.41 9.08
N GLU A 108 10.55 0.90 8.90
CA GLU A 108 11.26 1.94 9.63
C GLU A 108 10.26 2.92 10.25
N GLU A 109 10.47 3.26 11.51
CA GLU A 109 9.72 4.31 12.19
C GLU A 109 10.56 5.60 12.14
N ILE A 110 10.01 6.62 11.49
CA ILE A 110 10.65 7.92 11.35
C ILE A 110 9.91 8.90 12.24
N HIS A 111 10.64 9.49 13.19
CA HIS A 111 10.13 10.51 14.09
C HIS A 111 10.61 11.89 13.64
N GLY A 112 9.69 12.85 13.57
CA GLY A 112 9.97 14.23 13.21
C GLY A 112 9.37 15.18 14.23
N SER A 113 10.14 16.21 14.62
CA SER A 113 9.62 17.31 15.42
C SER A 113 9.29 18.50 14.52
N LEU A 114 8.02 18.88 14.46
CA LEU A 114 7.55 20.02 13.69
C LEU A 114 7.54 21.27 14.57
N LYS A 115 8.44 22.21 14.28
CA LYS A 115 8.43 23.54 14.91
C LYS A 115 7.35 24.40 14.26
N LEU A 116 6.30 24.68 15.02
CA LEU A 116 5.18 25.51 14.57
C LEU A 116 5.36 26.94 15.09
N SER A 117 5.26 27.94 14.21
CA SER A 117 5.19 29.34 14.65
C SER A 117 3.90 29.58 15.44
N PRO A 118 3.87 30.53 16.39
CA PRO A 118 2.67 30.81 17.21
C PRO A 118 1.43 31.11 16.36
N ILE A 119 1.61 31.84 15.25
CA ILE A 119 0.54 32.19 14.31
C ILE A 119 -0.02 30.93 13.64
N TYR A 120 0.85 30.03 13.19
CA TYR A 120 0.44 28.81 12.51
C TYR A 120 -0.18 27.79 13.50
N LEU A 121 0.35 27.72 14.72
CA LEU A 121 -0.22 26.92 15.81
C LEU A 121 -1.67 27.31 16.11
N LYS A 122 -1.98 28.61 16.13
CA LYS A 122 -3.35 29.09 16.31
C LYS A 122 -4.29 28.58 15.22
N LYS A 123 -3.85 28.61 13.95
CA LYS A 123 -4.62 28.09 12.81
C LYS A 123 -4.83 26.58 12.88
N ILE A 124 -3.81 25.82 13.24
CA ILE A 124 -3.91 24.35 13.40
C ILE A 124 -4.86 24.02 14.57
N LYS A 125 -4.73 24.71 15.71
CA LYS A 125 -5.67 24.56 16.84
C LYS A 125 -7.11 24.75 16.40
N GLN A 126 -7.39 25.82 15.67
CA GLN A 126 -8.74 26.07 15.13
C GLN A 126 -9.19 24.96 14.18
N TYR A 127 -8.32 24.51 13.27
CA TYR A 127 -8.63 23.44 12.31
C TYR A 127 -8.98 22.10 12.99
N PHE A 128 -8.34 21.79 14.13
CA PHE A 128 -8.59 20.58 14.92
C PHE A 128 -9.48 20.82 16.15
N ASN A 129 -10.37 21.83 16.13
CA ASN A 129 -11.31 22.13 17.22
C ASN A 129 -10.66 22.25 18.62
N ASN A 130 -9.46 22.83 18.68
CA ASN A 130 -8.66 23.00 19.88
C ASN A 130 -8.29 21.69 20.61
N ASN A 131 -8.25 20.56 19.90
CA ASN A 131 -7.84 19.28 20.49
C ASN A 131 -6.33 19.24 20.72
N ASP A 132 -5.87 19.61 21.92
CA ASP A 132 -4.45 19.70 22.26
C ASP A 132 -3.68 18.38 22.12
N ALA A 133 -4.33 17.22 22.30
CA ALA A 133 -3.71 15.91 22.10
C ALA A 133 -3.32 15.68 20.63
N LEU A 134 -4.20 16.07 19.69
CA LEU A 134 -3.88 16.01 18.25
C LEU A 134 -2.78 17.01 17.89
N ILE A 135 -2.76 18.18 18.52
CA ILE A 135 -1.69 19.18 18.30
C ILE A 135 -0.34 18.64 18.74
N GLU A 136 -0.27 17.94 19.87
CA GLU A 136 0.95 17.30 20.33
C GLU A 136 1.42 16.22 19.35
N GLN A 137 0.49 15.39 18.83
CA GLN A 137 0.80 14.41 17.78
C GLN A 137 1.28 15.06 16.48
N ILE A 138 0.76 16.24 16.12
CA ILE A 138 1.23 17.00 14.93
C ILE A 138 2.64 17.52 15.14
N LYS A 139 2.96 17.96 16.35
CA LYS A 139 4.32 18.41 16.71
C LYS A 139 5.30 17.23 16.71
N ASN A 140 4.86 16.07 17.15
CA ASN A 140 5.66 14.84 17.23
C ASN A 140 5.22 13.86 16.15
N GLN A 141 5.54 14.18 14.90
CA GLN A 141 5.11 13.36 13.76
C GLN A 141 5.78 11.99 13.80
N ARG A 142 4.96 10.96 13.65
CA ARG A 142 5.39 9.59 13.43
C ARG A 142 4.99 9.16 12.02
N ILE A 143 5.98 8.75 11.24
CA ILE A 143 5.80 8.20 9.89
C ILE A 143 6.32 6.78 9.90
N ILE A 144 5.52 5.85 9.38
CA ILE A 144 5.95 4.47 9.15
C ILE A 144 6.35 4.37 7.68
N LYS A 145 7.62 4.06 7.44
CA LYS A 145 8.15 3.77 6.11
C LYS A 145 8.23 2.25 5.94
N ILE A 146 7.59 1.74 4.89
CA ILE A 146 7.63 0.33 4.50
C ILE A 146 8.36 0.27 3.16
N TYR A 147 9.51 -0.39 3.13
CA TYR A 147 10.27 -0.64 1.93
C TYR A 147 10.09 -2.08 1.49
N ASN A 148 9.58 -2.31 0.29
CA ASN A 148 9.53 -3.62 -0.32
C ASN A 148 10.91 -3.94 -0.91
N ARG A 149 11.62 -4.91 -0.33
CA ARG A 149 12.97 -5.30 -0.76
C ARG A 149 12.99 -5.93 -2.15
N HIS A 150 11.87 -6.47 -2.60
CA HIS A 150 11.78 -7.16 -3.88
C HIS A 150 11.44 -6.22 -5.03
N THR A 151 10.42 -5.37 -4.85
CA THR A 151 10.01 -4.40 -5.89
C THR A 151 10.78 -3.09 -5.82
N HIS A 152 11.57 -2.89 -4.76
CA HIS A 152 12.24 -1.63 -4.44
C HIS A 152 11.29 -0.44 -4.25
N GLU A 153 10.01 -0.71 -4.01
CA GLU A 153 9.00 0.32 -3.77
C GLU A 153 9.00 0.78 -2.31
N GLU A 154 8.73 2.06 -2.12
CA GLU A 154 8.60 2.68 -0.81
C GLU A 154 7.16 3.14 -0.57
N MET A 155 6.61 2.77 0.58
CA MET A 155 5.31 3.22 1.05
C MET A 155 5.49 4.02 2.35
N LEU A 156 4.92 5.22 2.38
CA LEU A 156 4.92 6.09 3.56
C LEU A 156 3.52 6.18 4.15
N TYR A 157 3.37 5.71 5.38
CA TYR A 157 2.15 5.86 6.15
C TYR A 157 2.32 6.98 7.19
N ASN A 158 1.49 8.01 7.05
CA ASN A 158 1.41 9.10 8.01
C ASN A 158 0.05 9.04 8.71
N TYR A 159 0.07 8.71 10.01
CA TYR A 159 -1.12 8.59 10.85
C TYR A 159 -1.98 9.86 10.86
N MET A 160 -1.36 11.04 10.75
CA MET A 160 -2.11 12.31 10.75
C MET A 160 -3.02 12.46 9.53
N ARG A 161 -2.82 11.69 8.45
CA ARG A 161 -3.70 11.74 7.27
C ARG A 161 -5.09 11.21 7.57
N SER A 162 -5.24 10.18 8.41
CA SER A 162 -6.56 9.64 8.77
C SER A 162 -7.29 10.51 9.80
N GLN A 163 -6.57 11.36 10.52
CA GLN A 163 -7.13 12.27 11.54
C GLN A 163 -7.58 13.62 10.96
N ARG A 164 -7.54 13.80 9.63
CA ARG A 164 -8.03 15.02 9.01
C ARG A 164 -9.52 15.19 9.34
N PRO A 165 -9.95 16.37 9.83
CA PRO A 165 -11.36 16.69 9.96
C PRO A 165 -12.03 16.46 8.61
N GLN A 166 -12.99 15.55 8.57
CA GLN A 166 -13.86 15.43 7.41
C GLN A 166 -14.68 16.72 7.39
N THR A 167 -14.53 17.53 6.34
CA THR A 167 -15.46 18.63 6.09
C THR A 167 -16.86 18.04 6.10
N LYS A 168 -17.75 18.56 6.96
CA LYS A 168 -19.17 18.22 6.92
C LYS A 168 -19.76 18.67 5.58
N SER A 169 -19.55 17.91 4.53
CA SER A 169 -20.32 18.02 3.30
C SER A 169 -21.41 16.95 3.37
N GLU A 170 -22.46 17.18 4.18
CA GLU A 170 -23.74 16.41 4.20
C GLU A 170 -24.63 16.76 5.42
N GLN A 171 -24.82 18.04 5.74
CA GLN A 171 -25.90 18.46 6.67
C GLN A 171 -26.71 19.66 6.15
N SER A 172 -26.60 19.99 4.86
CA SER A 172 -27.29 21.12 4.24
C SER A 172 -28.06 20.76 2.96
N ALA A 173 -28.34 19.47 2.74
CA ALA A 173 -29.18 19.00 1.63
C ALA A 173 -30.48 18.30 2.09
N GLU A 174 -30.70 18.20 3.40
CA GLU A 174 -31.96 17.74 4.02
C GLU A 174 -32.35 18.71 5.13
N SER A 175 -32.81 19.89 4.72
CA SER A 175 -33.58 20.81 5.57
C SER A 175 -34.54 21.59 4.70
#